data_AF-A0A6L9K705-F1
#
_entry.id   AF-A0A6L9K705-F1
#
_cell.length_a   1.000
_cell.length_b   1.000
_cell.length_c   1.000
_cell.angle_alpha   90.00
_cell.angle_beta   90.00
_cell.angle_gamma   90.00
#
_symmetry.space_group_name_H-M   'P 1'
#
loop_
_entity.id
_entity.type
_entity.pdbx_description
1 polymer ?
#
loop_
_entity_poly.entity_id
_entity_poly.type
_entity_poly.pdbx_seq_one_letter_code
_entity_poly.pdbx_strand_id
1 'polypeptide(L)'
;MNWINAFNMNWINAFNMNWINAFNMNWIKVFNVLVLLLIVFNNRTVAQKLVVDDPLSSTAIVKGEIQKISTGGLFTDKGWQAIGQGDYLMIEVSDEAGFEGSLNVDILNLNGQIIGDKDGSGKIHFLSMFSNSVADHHAEDGATSNDALWTLRTGFDENGNPRYGQNFKILWASKGAKRTENNDYHEEIVQISKDWKWVSIPYTFTVRWSQKGKSIEVFIDGNLVFRGQWLNQVSPLRYIYLAKSPDFNTLVGSWFSNLKVYAH
;
A
#
# COMPACT_ATOMS: atom_id res chain seq x y z
N MET A 1 0.72 55.41 -56.11
CA MET A 1 0.73 54.75 -54.78
C MET A 1 -0.14 55.61 -53.86
N ASN A 2 -1.34 55.21 -53.41
CA ASN A 2 -1.41 54.47 -52.14
C ASN A 2 -2.79 53.89 -51.80
N TRP A 3 -3.80 53.89 -52.68
CA TRP A 3 -5.12 53.31 -52.31
C TRP A 3 -5.08 51.77 -52.22
N ILE A 4 -4.26 51.11 -53.05
CA ILE A 4 -4.06 49.64 -53.03
C ILE A 4 -3.30 49.24 -51.77
N ASN A 5 -2.29 50.03 -51.39
CA ASN A 5 -1.52 49.80 -50.16
C ASN A 5 -2.37 50.04 -48.92
N ALA A 6 -3.22 51.08 -48.91
CA ALA A 6 -4.13 51.35 -47.80
C ALA A 6 -5.22 50.27 -47.67
N PHE A 7 -5.77 49.80 -48.79
CA PHE A 7 -6.74 48.69 -48.79
C PHE A 7 -6.08 47.39 -48.30
N ASN A 8 -4.92 47.01 -48.86
CA ASN A 8 -4.22 45.80 -48.43
C ASN A 8 -3.83 45.86 -46.95
N MET A 9 -3.28 46.97 -46.46
CA MET A 9 -2.89 47.09 -45.06
C MET A 9 -4.09 47.03 -44.12
N ASN A 10 -5.16 47.77 -44.39
CA ASN A 10 -6.32 47.79 -43.50
C ASN A 10 -7.10 46.46 -43.51
N TRP A 11 -7.25 45.85 -44.69
CA TRP A 11 -8.03 44.62 -44.81
C TRP A 11 -7.26 43.40 -44.29
N ILE A 12 -5.95 43.30 -44.58
CA ILE A 12 -5.10 42.23 -44.04
C ILE A 12 -4.95 42.38 -42.53
N ASN A 13 -4.78 43.59 -42.00
CA ASN A 13 -4.70 43.79 -40.55
C ASN A 13 -6.02 43.48 -39.86
N ALA A 14 -7.17 43.88 -40.42
CA ALA A 14 -8.48 43.56 -39.86
C ALA A 14 -8.78 42.05 -39.92
N PHE A 15 -8.42 41.38 -41.01
CA PHE A 15 -8.57 39.94 -41.15
C PHE A 15 -7.65 39.20 -40.16
N ASN A 16 -6.36 39.52 -40.13
CA ASN A 16 -5.43 38.87 -39.21
C ASN A 16 -5.80 39.12 -37.75
N MET A 17 -6.13 40.36 -37.36
CA MET A 17 -6.44 40.66 -35.97
C MET A 17 -7.77 40.07 -35.52
N ASN A 18 -8.84 40.19 -36.29
CA ASN A 18 -10.15 39.75 -35.81
C ASN A 18 -10.35 38.24 -35.96
N TRP A 19 -9.90 37.67 -37.08
CA TRP A 19 -10.12 36.25 -37.37
C TRP A 19 -9.18 35.35 -36.60
N ILE A 20 -7.88 35.68 -36.50
CA ILE A 20 -6.92 34.88 -35.74
C ILE A 20 -7.22 34.97 -34.23
N ASN A 21 -7.59 36.16 -33.72
CA ASN A 21 -7.95 36.27 -32.30
C ASN A 21 -9.24 35.52 -31.98
N ALA A 22 -10.27 35.59 -32.82
CA ALA A 22 -11.50 34.82 -32.62
C ALA A 22 -11.27 33.31 -32.72
N PHE A 23 -10.45 32.86 -33.67
CA PHE A 23 -10.09 31.46 -33.84
C PHE A 23 -9.30 30.96 -32.63
N ASN A 24 -8.22 31.64 -32.24
CA ASN A 24 -7.39 31.25 -31.10
C ASN A 24 -8.20 31.25 -29.78
N MET A 25 -9.02 32.27 -29.54
CA MET A 25 -9.80 32.38 -28.29
C MET A 25 -10.85 31.27 -28.16
N ASN A 26 -11.53 30.90 -29.24
CA ASN A 26 -12.54 29.83 -29.19
C ASN A 26 -11.89 28.44 -29.08
N TRP A 27 -10.81 28.19 -29.82
CA TRP A 27 -10.11 26.90 -29.74
C TRP A 27 -9.41 26.68 -28.41
N ILE A 28 -8.78 27.71 -27.83
CA ILE A 28 -8.16 27.61 -26.50
C ILE A 28 -9.23 27.32 -25.43
N LYS A 29 -10.40 27.96 -25.51
CA LYS A 29 -11.50 27.67 -24.57
C LYS A 29 -12.00 26.23 -24.70
N VAL A 30 -12.24 25.75 -25.91
CA VAL A 30 -12.69 24.37 -26.16
C VAL A 30 -11.63 23.36 -25.70
N PHE A 31 -10.36 23.62 -25.99
CA PHE A 31 -9.26 22.76 -25.56
C PHE A 31 -9.12 22.72 -24.04
N ASN A 32 -9.19 23.88 -23.37
CA ASN A 32 -9.14 23.95 -21.91
C ASN A 32 -10.34 23.22 -21.27
N VAL A 33 -11.54 23.34 -21.84
CA VAL A 33 -12.73 22.60 -21.39
C VAL A 33 -12.54 21.10 -21.58
N LEU A 34 -12.00 20.64 -22.71
CA LEU A 34 -11.70 19.22 -22.95
C LEU A 34 -10.65 18.67 -21.98
N VAL A 35 -9.59 19.43 -21.71
CA VAL A 35 -8.55 19.06 -20.73
C VAL A 35 -9.14 19.00 -19.32
N LEU A 36 -9.96 19.98 -18.93
CA LEU A 36 -10.69 19.97 -17.66
C LEU A 36 -11.62 18.78 -17.54
N LEU A 37 -12.38 18.46 -18.60
CA LEU A 37 -13.25 17.29 -18.62
C LEU A 37 -12.45 15.99 -18.54
N LEU A 38 -11.32 15.88 -19.25
CA LEU A 38 -10.41 14.73 -19.12
C LEU A 38 -9.86 14.56 -17.70
N ILE A 39 -9.49 15.66 -17.03
CA ILE A 39 -9.05 15.65 -15.63
C ILE A 39 -10.21 15.23 -14.71
N VAL A 40 -11.41 15.76 -14.91
CA VAL A 40 -12.59 15.47 -14.09
C VAL A 40 -13.09 14.04 -14.29
N PHE A 41 -13.10 13.52 -15.52
CA PHE A 41 -13.55 12.16 -15.82
C PHE A 41 -12.51 11.08 -15.50
N ASN A 42 -11.21 11.39 -15.55
CA ASN A 42 -10.17 10.49 -15.03
C ASN A 42 -10.12 10.45 -13.50
N ASN A 43 -10.66 11.47 -12.83
CA ASN A 43 -10.78 11.53 -11.37
C ASN A 43 -12.11 10.96 -10.85
N ARG A 44 -12.71 9.97 -11.52
CA ARG A 44 -13.68 9.10 -10.85
C ARG A 44 -12.92 8.32 -9.76
N THR A 45 -12.82 8.93 -8.59
CA THR A 45 -12.54 8.27 -7.33
C THR A 45 -13.55 7.13 -7.22
N VAL A 46 -13.06 5.91 -7.40
CA VAL A 46 -13.84 4.73 -7.07
C VAL A 46 -14.15 4.86 -5.58
N ALA A 47 -15.44 4.99 -5.24
CA ALA A 47 -15.86 5.25 -3.88
C ALA A 47 -15.34 4.12 -2.98
N GLN A 48 -14.45 4.46 -2.06
CA GLN A 48 -13.88 3.47 -1.15
C GLN A 48 -14.98 3.01 -0.19
N LYS A 49 -15.25 1.71 -0.14
CA LYS A 49 -16.15 1.12 0.85
C LYS A 49 -15.33 0.67 2.05
N LEU A 50 -15.57 1.26 3.21
CA LEU A 50 -14.99 0.77 4.47
C LEU A 50 -15.57 -0.63 4.79
N VAL A 51 -14.69 -1.64 4.84
CA VAL A 51 -15.02 -3.04 5.12
C VAL A 51 -14.79 -3.35 6.59
N VAL A 52 -13.60 -3.01 7.10
CA VAL A 52 -13.19 -3.21 8.50
C VAL A 52 -12.78 -1.88 9.10
N ASP A 53 -13.20 -1.63 10.34
CA ASP A 53 -12.74 -0.54 11.20
C ASP A 53 -12.56 -1.10 12.61
N ASP A 54 -11.32 -1.42 12.97
CA ASP A 54 -10.98 -2.08 14.23
C ASP A 54 -9.92 -1.27 14.99
N PRO A 55 -10.23 -0.75 16.20
CA PRO A 55 -9.22 -0.14 17.06
C PRO A 55 -8.15 -1.13 17.55
N LEU A 56 -8.38 -2.44 17.39
CA LEU A 56 -7.53 -3.53 17.90
C LEU A 56 -7.41 -3.50 19.43
N SER A 57 -8.46 -3.09 20.13
CA SER A 57 -8.45 -2.96 21.60
C SER A 57 -9.06 -4.15 22.35
N SER A 58 -9.57 -5.16 21.62
CA SER A 58 -10.09 -6.40 22.21
C SER A 58 -10.08 -7.56 21.21
N THR A 59 -10.32 -8.77 21.69
CA THR A 59 -10.51 -9.97 20.86
C THR A 59 -11.86 -10.01 20.14
N ALA A 60 -12.76 -9.04 20.37
CA ALA A 60 -14.08 -9.05 19.76
C ALA A 60 -13.96 -8.88 18.24
N ILE A 61 -14.72 -9.69 17.50
CA ILE A 61 -14.84 -9.58 16.04
C ILE A 61 -15.65 -8.32 15.72
N VAL A 62 -15.12 -7.45 14.86
CA VAL A 62 -15.84 -6.27 14.38
C VAL A 62 -16.49 -6.52 13.02
N LYS A 63 -17.28 -5.57 12.54
CA LYS A 63 -17.91 -5.69 11.22
C LYS A 63 -16.85 -5.87 10.12
N GLY A 64 -17.09 -6.82 9.22
CA GLY A 64 -16.23 -7.13 8.09
C GLY A 64 -15.18 -8.21 8.37
N GLU A 65 -14.94 -8.53 9.65
CA GLU A 65 -14.08 -9.65 10.05
C GLU A 65 -14.88 -10.96 10.09
N ILE A 66 -14.25 -12.03 9.61
CA ILE A 66 -14.76 -13.42 9.70
C ILE A 66 -14.22 -14.06 10.98
N GLN A 67 -12.92 -13.89 11.25
CA GLN A 67 -12.26 -14.41 12.44
C GLN A 67 -11.10 -13.51 12.86
N LYS A 68 -10.80 -13.55 14.16
CA LYS A 68 -9.67 -12.87 14.79
C LYS A 68 -8.99 -13.83 15.75
N ILE A 69 -7.76 -14.20 15.45
CA ILE A 69 -6.97 -15.15 16.25
C ILE A 69 -5.73 -14.44 16.77
N SER A 70 -5.69 -14.25 18.09
CA SER A 70 -4.50 -13.77 18.79
C SER A 70 -3.73 -14.97 19.34
N THR A 71 -2.56 -15.23 18.80
CA THR A 71 -1.60 -16.15 19.42
C THR A 71 -0.71 -15.31 20.31
N GLY A 72 -0.90 -15.39 21.63
CA GLY A 72 -0.22 -14.50 22.58
C GLY A 72 -0.63 -13.04 22.42
N GLY A 73 0.26 -12.12 22.79
CA GLY A 73 0.02 -10.68 22.74
C GLY A 73 -0.95 -10.15 23.80
N LEU A 74 -1.15 -8.83 23.79
CA LEU A 74 -2.04 -8.14 24.71
C LEU A 74 -2.86 -7.07 23.98
N PHE A 75 -4.17 -7.09 24.21
CA PHE A 75 -5.09 -6.02 23.82
C PHE A 75 -5.20 -4.97 24.94
N THR A 76 -5.11 -3.69 24.59
CA THR A 76 -5.30 -2.56 25.51
C THR A 76 -6.07 -1.42 24.83
N ASP A 77 -6.28 -0.32 25.54
CA ASP A 77 -6.82 0.92 24.99
C ASP A 77 -5.94 1.53 23.87
N LYS A 78 -4.66 1.16 23.79
CA LYS A 78 -3.72 1.58 22.75
C LYS A 78 -3.74 0.69 21.50
N GLY A 79 -4.51 -0.39 21.51
CA GLY A 79 -4.50 -1.41 20.45
C GLY A 79 -3.89 -2.74 20.92
N TRP A 80 -3.37 -3.51 19.97
CA TRP A 80 -2.79 -4.84 20.21
C TRP A 80 -1.26 -4.80 20.14
N GLN A 81 -0.58 -5.52 21.03
CA GLN A 81 0.87 -5.61 21.07
C GLN A 81 1.33 -7.06 21.24
N ALA A 82 2.32 -7.48 20.45
CA ALA A 82 3.09 -8.68 20.74
C ALA A 82 4.01 -8.44 21.94
N ILE A 83 3.91 -9.28 22.98
CA ILE A 83 4.69 -9.16 24.22
C ILE A 83 5.78 -10.24 24.32
N GLY A 84 5.66 -11.29 23.50
CA GLY A 84 6.55 -12.43 23.47
C GLY A 84 6.84 -12.90 22.05
N GLN A 85 7.77 -13.83 21.95
CA GLN A 85 8.20 -14.39 20.68
C GLN A 85 7.28 -15.53 20.27
N GLY A 86 6.89 -15.54 19.00
CA GLY A 86 5.80 -16.39 18.52
C GLY A 86 4.44 -15.69 18.56
N ASP A 87 4.33 -14.53 19.21
CA ASP A 87 3.08 -13.78 19.24
C ASP A 87 2.76 -13.23 17.85
N TYR A 88 1.48 -13.29 17.46
CA TYR A 88 0.94 -12.64 16.27
C TYR A 88 -0.58 -12.47 16.40
N LEU A 89 -1.12 -11.52 15.64
CA LEU A 89 -2.55 -11.37 15.44
C LEU A 89 -2.88 -11.68 13.98
N MET A 90 -3.78 -12.62 13.76
CA MET A 90 -4.35 -12.93 12.45
C MET A 90 -5.81 -12.48 12.41
N ILE A 91 -6.17 -11.75 11.37
CA ILE A 91 -7.54 -11.31 11.10
C ILE A 91 -7.91 -11.78 9.70
N GLU A 92 -8.95 -12.60 9.59
CA GLU A 92 -9.56 -12.91 8.31
C GLU A 92 -10.67 -11.90 8.04
N VAL A 93 -10.60 -11.22 6.90
CA VAL A 93 -11.62 -10.29 6.44
C VAL A 93 -12.52 -10.96 5.40
N SER A 94 -13.76 -10.48 5.32
CA SER A 94 -14.68 -10.90 4.28
C SER A 94 -14.12 -10.63 2.88
N ASP A 95 -14.52 -11.46 1.92
CA ASP A 95 -14.11 -11.39 0.51
C ASP A 95 -14.50 -10.07 -0.16
N GLU A 96 -15.25 -9.20 0.53
CA GLU A 96 -15.57 -7.84 0.08
C GLU A 96 -14.32 -6.99 -0.18
N ALA A 97 -13.16 -7.30 0.43
CA ALA A 97 -11.89 -6.64 0.11
C ALA A 97 -11.39 -6.94 -1.33
N GLY A 98 -11.87 -8.02 -1.95
CA GLY A 98 -11.76 -8.29 -3.38
C GLY A 98 -10.36 -8.23 -3.99
N PHE A 99 -10.33 -7.79 -5.25
CA PHE A 99 -9.13 -7.62 -6.09
C PHE A 99 -8.58 -6.18 -6.06
N GLU A 100 -9.23 -5.31 -5.28
CA GLU A 100 -8.97 -3.88 -5.22
C GLU A 100 -9.19 -3.41 -3.78
N GLY A 101 -8.14 -2.92 -3.13
CA GLY A 101 -8.27 -2.56 -1.73
C GLY A 101 -7.17 -1.68 -1.18
N SER A 102 -7.39 -1.22 0.03
CA SER A 102 -6.32 -0.67 0.86
C SER A 102 -6.46 -1.11 2.30
N LEU A 103 -5.31 -1.31 2.94
CA LEU A 103 -5.19 -1.59 4.37
C LEU A 103 -4.41 -0.46 5.01
N ASN A 104 -4.98 0.13 6.07
CA ASN A 104 -4.34 1.12 6.93
C ASN A 104 -4.17 0.56 8.33
N VAL A 105 -3.03 0.80 8.96
CA VAL A 105 -2.80 0.46 10.37
C VAL A 105 -1.82 1.44 10.98
N ASP A 106 -2.11 1.88 12.19
CA ASP A 106 -1.19 2.69 12.99
C ASP A 106 -0.26 1.77 13.77
N ILE A 107 1.04 2.00 13.65
CA ILE A 107 2.09 1.28 14.35
C ILE A 107 2.87 2.24 15.24
N LEU A 108 2.77 2.05 16.54
CA LEU A 108 3.50 2.81 17.56
C LEU A 108 4.66 1.97 18.12
N ASN A 109 5.75 2.65 18.46
CA ASN A 109 6.93 2.05 19.07
C ASN A 109 7.66 1.07 18.13
N LEU A 110 7.88 1.50 16.89
CA LEU A 110 8.65 0.77 15.88
C LEU A 110 10.16 0.99 16.09
N ASN A 111 10.66 0.55 17.26
CA ASN A 111 12.01 0.83 17.74
C ASN A 111 13.03 -0.18 17.21
N GLY A 112 14.06 0.33 16.53
CA GLY A 112 15.13 -0.48 15.91
C GLY A 112 15.97 -1.27 16.91
N GLN A 113 16.10 -0.80 18.15
CA GLN A 113 16.80 -1.53 19.21
C GLN A 113 16.00 -2.74 19.70
N ILE A 114 14.66 -2.61 19.79
CA ILE A 114 13.77 -3.72 20.19
C ILE A 114 13.70 -4.77 19.08
N ILE A 115 13.74 -4.34 17.82
CA ILE A 115 13.86 -5.23 16.65
C ILE A 115 15.14 -6.08 16.72
N GLY A 116 16.18 -5.58 17.39
CA GLY A 116 17.55 -6.12 17.37
C GLY A 116 17.99 -6.97 18.56
N ASP A 117 17.19 -7.07 19.62
CA ASP A 117 17.63 -7.60 20.94
C ASP A 117 17.68 -9.14 21.00
N LYS A 118 18.15 -9.81 19.94
CA LYS A 118 18.26 -11.26 19.86
C LYS A 118 19.55 -11.70 19.18
N ASP A 119 20.16 -12.75 19.73
CA ASP A 119 21.31 -13.43 19.14
C ASP A 119 21.01 -13.94 17.72
N GLY A 120 21.91 -13.64 16.78
CA GLY A 120 21.85 -14.10 15.39
C GLY A 120 21.06 -13.17 14.47
N SER A 121 20.98 -13.52 13.19
CA SER A 121 20.22 -12.72 12.20
C SER A 121 18.79 -13.23 12.06
N GLY A 122 17.83 -12.32 11.98
CA GLY A 122 16.40 -12.65 11.91
C GLY A 122 15.64 -11.81 10.89
N LYS A 123 14.56 -12.38 10.36
CA LYS A 123 13.60 -11.69 9.48
C LYS A 123 12.26 -11.59 10.20
N ILE A 124 11.59 -10.45 10.04
CA ILE A 124 10.32 -10.15 10.69
C ILE A 124 9.35 -9.65 9.62
N HIS A 125 8.25 -10.39 9.41
CA HIS A 125 7.11 -9.93 8.62
C HIS A 125 6.14 -9.22 9.56
N PHE A 126 6.22 -7.89 9.66
CA PHE A 126 5.49 -7.17 10.72
C PHE A 126 4.08 -6.74 10.30
N LEU A 127 3.82 -6.65 9.00
CA LEU A 127 2.52 -6.36 8.43
C LEU A 127 2.39 -7.10 7.10
N SER A 128 1.42 -7.98 7.00
CA SER A 128 1.23 -8.83 5.83
C SER A 128 -0.23 -9.03 5.51
N MET A 129 -0.52 -9.31 4.24
CA MET A 129 -1.84 -9.78 3.83
C MET A 129 -1.69 -10.88 2.78
N PHE A 130 -2.47 -11.96 2.93
CA PHE A 130 -2.43 -13.15 2.09
C PHE A 130 -3.82 -13.52 1.60
N SER A 131 -3.90 -14.22 0.47
CA SER A 131 -5.15 -14.82 -0.02
C SER A 131 -5.51 -16.14 0.65
N ASN A 132 -4.56 -16.80 1.31
CA ASN A 132 -4.74 -18.07 2.01
C ASN A 132 -4.39 -17.96 3.49
N SER A 133 -4.90 -18.93 4.27
CA SER A 133 -4.70 -18.99 5.72
C SER A 133 -3.32 -19.53 6.13
N VAL A 134 -2.61 -20.25 5.25
CA VAL A 134 -1.25 -20.75 5.50
C VAL A 134 -0.28 -19.58 5.70
N ALA A 135 -0.51 -18.47 5.00
CA ALA A 135 0.21 -17.22 5.17
C ALA A 135 1.72 -17.33 4.98
N ASP A 136 2.12 -18.23 4.09
CA ASP A 136 3.47 -18.31 3.60
C ASP A 136 3.61 -17.82 2.15
N HIS A 137 4.83 -17.51 1.77
CA HIS A 137 5.21 -16.93 0.50
C HIS A 137 6.12 -17.86 -0.31
N HIS A 138 6.39 -19.08 0.16
CA HIS A 138 7.13 -20.14 -0.49
C HIS A 138 6.23 -21.33 -0.83
N ALA A 139 6.47 -21.91 -2.01
CA ALA A 139 5.74 -23.10 -2.46
C ALA A 139 5.92 -24.31 -1.54
N GLU A 140 7.15 -24.51 -1.03
CA GLU A 140 7.49 -25.65 -0.17
C GLU A 140 6.75 -25.65 1.18
N ASP A 141 6.29 -24.48 1.64
CA ASP A 141 5.66 -24.30 2.94
C ASP A 141 4.12 -24.22 2.82
N GLY A 142 3.57 -24.56 1.64
CA GLY A 142 2.13 -24.75 1.40
C GLY A 142 1.46 -23.63 0.61
N ALA A 143 2.20 -22.60 0.18
CA ALA A 143 1.67 -21.60 -0.73
C ALA A 143 1.62 -22.13 -2.18
N THR A 144 0.72 -21.60 -3.00
CA THR A 144 0.34 -22.16 -4.30
C THR A 144 0.44 -21.15 -5.44
N SER A 145 0.31 -21.62 -6.67
CA SER A 145 0.27 -20.78 -7.88
C SER A 145 -1.00 -19.91 -7.98
N ASN A 146 -1.99 -20.16 -7.11
CA ASN A 146 -3.25 -19.43 -7.06
C ASN A 146 -3.27 -18.37 -5.95
N ASP A 147 -2.15 -18.13 -5.27
CA ASP A 147 -2.09 -17.19 -4.16
C ASP A 147 -1.68 -15.79 -4.57
N ALA A 148 -2.17 -14.82 -3.81
CA ALA A 148 -1.75 -13.43 -3.83
C ALA A 148 -1.28 -13.03 -2.43
N LEU A 149 -0.24 -12.21 -2.36
CA LEU A 149 0.29 -11.75 -1.08
C LEU A 149 1.04 -10.43 -1.21
N TRP A 150 1.13 -9.74 -0.09
CA TRP A 150 2.18 -8.76 0.14
C TRP A 150 2.60 -8.78 1.61
N THR A 151 3.84 -8.41 1.87
CA THR A 151 4.35 -8.26 3.24
C THR A 151 5.40 -7.16 3.32
N LEU A 152 5.32 -6.39 4.41
CA LEU A 152 6.36 -5.49 4.84
C LEU A 152 7.28 -6.25 5.81
N ARG A 153 8.57 -6.25 5.50
CA ARG A 153 9.59 -7.03 6.19
C ARG A 153 10.68 -6.14 6.74
N THR A 154 11.00 -6.34 8.01
CA THR A 154 12.22 -5.84 8.64
C THR A 154 13.03 -7.02 9.18
N GLY A 155 13.98 -6.75 10.05
CA GLY A 155 14.74 -7.78 10.74
C GLY A 155 15.98 -7.21 11.39
N PHE A 156 16.84 -8.11 11.81
CA PHE A 156 18.09 -7.80 12.46
C PHE A 156 19.26 -8.58 11.85
N ASP A 157 20.44 -7.98 11.83
CA ASP A 157 21.69 -8.63 11.46
C ASP A 157 22.29 -9.39 12.66
N GLU A 158 23.44 -10.03 12.46
CA GLU A 158 24.12 -10.83 13.51
C GLU A 158 24.57 -10.01 14.72
N ASN A 159 24.62 -8.68 14.59
CA ASN A 159 25.00 -7.76 15.65
C ASN A 159 23.77 -7.08 16.30
N GLY A 160 22.55 -7.53 15.96
CA GLY A 160 21.32 -6.92 16.43
C GLY A 160 21.00 -5.56 15.79
N ASN A 161 21.68 -5.15 14.71
CA ASN A 161 21.31 -3.92 14.02
C ASN A 161 20.14 -4.17 13.06
N PRO A 162 19.30 -3.17 12.75
CA PRO A 162 18.29 -3.29 11.70
C PRO A 162 18.88 -3.82 10.38
N ARG A 163 18.39 -4.98 9.93
CA ARG A 163 18.94 -5.76 8.80
C ARG A 163 19.01 -4.96 7.49
N TYR A 164 18.09 -4.02 7.31
CA TYR A 164 17.97 -3.19 6.12
C TYR A 164 18.34 -1.73 6.39
N GLY A 165 19.06 -1.46 7.49
CA GLY A 165 19.37 -0.10 7.93
C GLY A 165 18.09 0.66 8.26
N GLN A 166 17.92 1.86 7.69
CA GLN A 166 16.72 2.70 7.85
C GLN A 166 15.62 2.40 6.81
N ASN A 167 15.63 1.19 6.24
CA ASN A 167 14.69 0.77 5.20
C ASN A 167 13.90 -0.44 5.68
N PHE A 168 12.79 -0.75 5.03
CA PHE A 168 12.18 -2.08 5.09
C PHE A 168 12.25 -2.75 3.72
N LYS A 169 11.93 -4.03 3.66
CA LYS A 169 11.80 -4.79 2.42
C LYS A 169 10.31 -5.07 2.17
N ILE A 170 9.81 -4.77 0.99
CA ILE A 170 8.48 -5.22 0.55
C ILE A 170 8.64 -6.48 -0.29
N LEU A 171 7.77 -7.45 -0.08
CA LEU A 171 7.64 -8.65 -0.89
C LEU A 171 6.20 -8.69 -1.36
N TRP A 172 5.97 -9.02 -2.62
CA TRP A 172 4.61 -9.09 -3.14
C TRP A 172 4.52 -10.03 -4.33
N ALA A 173 3.35 -10.62 -4.51
CA ALA A 173 2.96 -11.35 -5.70
C ALA A 173 1.45 -11.16 -5.87
N SER A 174 1.02 -10.74 -7.04
CA SER A 174 -0.41 -10.76 -7.35
C SER A 174 -0.86 -12.17 -7.73
N LYS A 175 0.05 -13.00 -8.25
CA LYS A 175 -0.18 -14.39 -8.62
C LYS A 175 1.01 -15.26 -8.32
N GLY A 176 0.75 -16.31 -7.56
CA GLY A 176 1.69 -17.38 -7.26
C GLY A 176 2.71 -16.97 -6.19
N ALA A 177 2.89 -17.84 -5.22
CA ALA A 177 3.96 -17.68 -4.25
C ALA A 177 5.35 -17.84 -4.90
N LYS A 178 6.39 -17.50 -4.16
CA LYS A 178 7.77 -17.70 -4.58
C LYS A 178 8.00 -19.20 -4.86
N ARG A 179 8.72 -19.49 -5.94
CA ARG A 179 9.04 -20.85 -6.41
C ARG A 179 7.84 -21.68 -6.91
N THR A 180 6.67 -21.09 -7.10
CA THR A 180 5.61 -21.74 -7.90
C THR A 180 5.84 -21.47 -9.39
N GLU A 181 5.32 -22.32 -10.28
CA GLU A 181 5.36 -22.02 -11.70
C GLU A 181 4.55 -20.76 -12.04
N ASN A 182 5.03 -19.96 -12.99
CA ASN A 182 4.34 -18.77 -13.52
C ASN A 182 3.93 -17.73 -12.45
N ASN A 183 4.70 -17.60 -11.37
CA ASN A 183 4.49 -16.56 -10.36
C ASN A 183 5.00 -15.18 -10.85
N ASP A 184 4.46 -14.11 -10.27
CA ASP A 184 4.94 -12.73 -10.42
C ASP A 184 5.54 -12.19 -9.11
N TYR A 185 6.23 -13.06 -8.37
CA TYR A 185 6.79 -12.72 -7.08
C TYR A 185 7.98 -11.75 -7.22
N HIS A 186 7.94 -10.69 -6.42
CA HIS A 186 8.98 -9.68 -6.34
C HIS A 186 9.36 -9.37 -4.90
N GLU A 187 10.58 -8.86 -4.72
CA GLU A 187 11.01 -8.33 -3.44
C GLU A 187 11.98 -7.16 -3.61
N GLU A 188 11.80 -6.09 -2.83
CA GLU A 188 12.55 -4.84 -2.99
C GLU A 188 12.81 -4.16 -1.64
N ILE A 189 14.01 -3.60 -1.46
CA ILE A 189 14.32 -2.76 -0.29
C ILE A 189 13.80 -1.36 -0.58
N VAL A 190 12.88 -0.89 0.25
CA VAL A 190 12.20 0.41 0.11
C VAL A 190 12.93 1.46 0.92
N GLN A 191 13.48 2.46 0.23
CA GLN A 191 14.02 3.64 0.88
C GLN A 191 12.90 4.62 1.23
N ILE A 192 12.65 4.80 2.53
CA ILE A 192 11.53 5.62 3.03
C ILE A 192 11.86 7.11 2.90
N SER A 193 12.93 7.53 3.57
CA SER A 193 13.53 8.86 3.44
C SER A 193 14.94 8.82 4.06
N LYS A 194 15.76 9.85 3.82
CA LYS A 194 17.07 9.97 4.48
C LYS A 194 16.96 10.24 5.98
N ASP A 195 15.81 10.73 6.44
CA ASP A 195 15.57 11.13 7.82
C ASP A 195 14.75 10.09 8.59
N TRP A 196 14.30 9.02 7.93
CA TRP A 196 13.57 7.94 8.57
C TRP A 196 14.41 7.27 9.64
N LYS A 197 13.78 7.01 10.79
CA LYS A 197 14.41 6.28 11.88
C LYS A 197 13.40 5.31 12.48
N TRP A 198 13.91 4.19 12.95
CA TRP A 198 13.16 3.25 13.77
C TRP A 198 13.02 3.80 15.19
N VAL A 199 12.08 4.73 15.38
CA VAL A 199 11.88 5.47 16.64
C VAL A 199 10.53 5.15 17.28
N SER A 200 10.39 5.52 18.56
CA SER A 200 9.19 5.26 19.35
C SER A 200 8.02 6.22 19.12
N ILE A 201 7.80 6.65 17.88
CA ILE A 201 6.66 7.51 17.49
C ILE A 201 5.62 6.69 16.71
N PRO A 202 4.36 7.15 16.60
CA PRO A 202 3.38 6.47 15.78
C PRO A 202 3.60 6.76 14.29
N TYR A 203 3.36 5.74 13.46
CA TYR A 203 3.33 5.82 12.00
C TYR A 203 2.05 5.20 11.47
N THR A 204 1.41 5.82 10.48
CA THR A 204 0.31 5.20 9.73
C THR A 204 0.86 4.53 8.49
N PHE A 205 0.82 3.20 8.44
CA PHE A 205 1.13 2.43 7.24
C PHE A 205 -0.13 2.24 6.41
N THR A 206 -0.02 2.49 5.12
CA THR A 206 -1.08 2.19 4.14
C THR A 206 -0.52 1.36 3.00
N VAL A 207 -1.13 0.21 2.73
CA VAL A 207 -0.85 -0.58 1.53
C VAL A 207 -2.09 -0.61 0.66
N ARG A 208 -1.96 -0.15 -0.59
CA ARG A 208 -3.02 -0.16 -1.60
C ARG A 208 -2.65 -1.12 -2.71
N TRP A 209 -3.57 -1.99 -3.12
CA TRP A 209 -3.40 -2.87 -4.27
C TRP A 209 -4.54 -2.67 -5.26
N SER A 210 -4.20 -2.74 -6.54
CA SER A 210 -5.16 -2.52 -7.61
C SER A 210 -4.78 -3.32 -8.86
N GLN A 211 -5.60 -4.30 -9.23
CA GLN A 211 -5.44 -5.05 -10.47
C GLN A 211 -5.77 -4.18 -11.70
N LYS A 212 -6.81 -3.36 -11.60
CA LYS A 212 -7.22 -2.38 -12.62
C LYS A 212 -6.17 -1.28 -12.79
N GLY A 213 -5.68 -0.74 -11.68
CA GLY A 213 -4.61 0.26 -11.61
C GLY A 213 -3.23 -0.33 -11.91
N LYS A 214 -3.11 -1.66 -11.93
CA LYS A 214 -1.88 -2.41 -12.19
C LYS A 214 -0.77 -2.12 -11.19
N SER A 215 -1.13 -1.78 -9.95
CA SER A 215 -0.18 -1.29 -8.95
C SER A 215 -0.40 -1.82 -7.55
N ILE A 216 0.70 -1.97 -6.82
CA ILE A 216 0.73 -2.03 -5.37
C ILE A 216 1.52 -0.82 -4.87
N GLU A 217 1.03 -0.14 -3.85
CA GLU A 217 1.58 1.10 -3.33
C GLU A 217 1.69 1.02 -1.82
N VAL A 218 2.80 1.53 -1.27
CA VAL A 218 2.96 1.68 0.18
C VAL A 218 3.12 3.15 0.50
N PHE A 219 2.38 3.60 1.50
CA PHE A 219 2.47 4.94 2.05
C PHE A 219 2.80 4.86 3.54
N ILE A 220 3.53 5.87 4.01
CA ILE A 220 3.78 6.12 5.43
C ILE A 220 3.37 7.55 5.73
N ASP A 221 2.44 7.72 6.67
CA ASP A 221 1.85 9.01 7.03
C ASP A 221 1.31 9.76 5.81
N GLY A 222 0.72 9.01 4.87
CA GLY A 222 0.18 9.51 3.61
C GLY A 222 1.21 9.80 2.50
N ASN A 223 2.51 9.66 2.76
CA ASN A 223 3.56 9.85 1.76
C ASN A 223 3.83 8.54 1.02
N LEU A 224 3.76 8.56 -0.32
CA LEU A 224 4.09 7.40 -1.15
C LEU A 224 5.60 7.08 -1.02
N VAL A 225 5.93 5.90 -0.51
CA VAL A 225 7.32 5.43 -0.34
C VAL A 225 7.69 4.32 -1.31
N PHE A 226 6.69 3.61 -1.86
CA PHE A 226 6.92 2.53 -2.82
C PHE A 226 5.75 2.38 -3.79
N ARG A 227 6.07 2.04 -5.05
CA ARG A 227 5.10 1.60 -6.05
C ARG A 227 5.69 0.44 -6.85
N GLY A 228 4.99 -0.69 -6.86
CA GLY A 228 5.29 -1.89 -7.64
C GLY A 228 4.15 -2.27 -8.57
N GLN A 229 4.34 -3.32 -9.37
CA GLN A 229 3.32 -3.84 -10.28
C GLN A 229 2.40 -4.85 -9.57
N TRP A 230 1.10 -4.82 -9.90
CA TRP A 230 0.08 -5.75 -9.41
C TRP A 230 -0.89 -6.11 -10.54
N LEU A 231 -0.66 -7.22 -11.25
CA LEU A 231 -1.21 -7.39 -12.60
C LEU A 231 -2.29 -8.47 -12.71
N ASN A 232 -2.04 -9.63 -12.13
CA ASN A 232 -2.74 -10.86 -12.46
C ASN A 232 -3.38 -11.49 -11.22
N GLN A 233 -3.94 -10.68 -10.33
CA GLN A 233 -4.48 -11.20 -9.09
C GLN A 233 -5.51 -12.31 -9.36
N VAL A 234 -5.24 -13.49 -8.80
CA VAL A 234 -6.01 -14.74 -9.03
C VAL A 234 -6.93 -15.07 -7.86
N SER A 235 -6.57 -14.62 -6.66
CA SER A 235 -7.36 -14.82 -5.44
C SER A 235 -7.43 -13.51 -4.63
N PRO A 236 -8.58 -13.20 -4.00
CA PRO A 236 -8.71 -12.02 -3.17
C PRO A 236 -7.82 -12.11 -1.93
N LEU A 237 -7.30 -10.98 -1.47
CA LEU A 237 -6.57 -10.91 -0.20
C LEU A 237 -7.56 -10.96 0.97
N ARG A 238 -7.26 -11.75 2.00
CA ARG A 238 -8.21 -12.06 3.08
C ARG A 238 -7.58 -12.11 4.47
N TYR A 239 -6.34 -12.58 4.59
CA TYR A 239 -5.74 -12.88 5.89
C TYR A 239 -4.67 -11.84 6.21
N ILE A 240 -4.98 -10.97 7.17
CA ILE A 240 -4.07 -9.95 7.68
C ILE A 240 -3.27 -10.55 8.84
N TYR A 241 -1.96 -10.37 8.81
CA TYR A 241 -1.07 -10.78 9.89
C TYR A 241 -0.30 -9.57 10.42
N LEU A 242 -0.33 -9.40 11.74
CA LEU A 242 0.39 -8.34 12.47
C LEU A 242 1.50 -8.93 13.34
N ALA A 243 2.60 -8.19 13.43
CA ALA A 243 3.85 -8.52 14.13
C ALA A 243 4.64 -9.73 13.60
N LYS A 244 3.98 -10.70 12.98
CA LYS A 244 4.61 -11.91 12.45
C LYS A 244 3.68 -12.62 11.44
N SER A 245 4.26 -13.22 10.40
CA SER A 245 3.66 -14.36 9.68
C SER A 245 4.29 -15.69 10.17
N PRO A 246 3.61 -16.85 10.05
CA PRO A 246 3.93 -18.08 10.80
C PRO A 246 5.42 -18.48 10.89
N ASP A 247 6.19 -18.35 9.81
CA ASP A 247 7.59 -18.80 9.74
C ASP A 247 8.66 -17.76 10.14
N PHE A 248 8.23 -16.59 10.63
CA PHE A 248 9.11 -15.45 10.89
C PHE A 248 9.27 -15.12 12.38
N ASN A 249 10.25 -14.29 12.70
CA ASN A 249 10.38 -13.73 14.05
C ASN A 249 9.28 -12.71 14.31
N THR A 250 8.94 -12.53 15.59
CA THR A 250 7.93 -11.57 16.02
C THR A 250 8.52 -10.18 16.25
N LEU A 251 7.83 -9.15 15.75
CA LEU A 251 8.02 -7.76 16.15
C LEU A 251 7.43 -7.53 17.55
N VAL A 252 8.22 -7.78 18.58
CA VAL A 252 7.80 -7.59 19.97
C VAL A 252 7.83 -6.09 20.32
N GLY A 253 6.87 -5.65 21.13
CA GLY A 253 6.90 -4.32 21.74
C GLY A 253 6.27 -3.18 20.93
N SER A 254 5.98 -3.38 19.65
CA SER A 254 5.21 -2.41 18.86
C SER A 254 3.69 -2.59 19.06
N TRP A 255 2.97 -1.48 19.13
CA TRP A 255 1.51 -1.46 19.21
C TRP A 255 0.91 -1.29 17.82
N PHE A 256 -0.10 -2.08 17.49
CA PHE A 256 -0.89 -1.99 16.28
C PHE A 256 -2.29 -1.50 16.65
N SER A 257 -2.79 -0.48 15.95
CA SER A 257 -4.10 0.13 16.24
C SER A 257 -4.75 0.70 14.99
N ASN A 258 -6.03 1.07 15.11
CA ASN A 258 -6.79 1.75 14.05
C ASN A 258 -6.71 1.03 12.68
N LEU A 259 -6.83 -0.30 12.69
CA LEU A 259 -6.83 -1.10 11.48
C LEU A 259 -8.07 -0.78 10.66
N LYS A 260 -7.87 -0.35 9.42
CA LYS A 260 -8.95 -0.09 8.47
C LYS A 260 -8.70 -0.80 7.16
N VAL A 261 -9.71 -1.45 6.64
CA VAL A 261 -9.68 -2.08 5.32
C VAL A 261 -10.75 -1.47 4.45
N TYR A 262 -10.37 -1.06 3.25
CA TYR A 262 -11.27 -0.51 2.25
C TYR A 262 -11.27 -1.40 1.01
N ALA A 263 -12.45 -1.60 0.43
CA ALA A 263 -12.65 -2.17 -0.90
C ALA A 263 -12.90 -1.05 -1.91
N HIS A 264 -12.51 -1.28 -3.16
CA HIS A 264 -12.79 -0.38 -4.29
C HIS A 264 -13.61 -1.07 -5.38
#